data_AF-A0A6L4Z1I8-F1
#
_entry.id   AF-A0A6L4Z1I8-F1
#
_cell.length_a   1.000
_cell.length_b   1.000
_cell.length_c   1.000
_cell.angle_alpha   90.00
_cell.angle_beta   90.00
_cell.angle_gamma   90.00
#
_symmetry.space_group_name_H-M   'P 1'
#
loop_
_entity.id
_entity.type
_entity.pdbx_description
1 polymer ?
#
loop_
_entity_poly.entity_id
_entity_poly.type
_entity_poly.pdbx_seq_one_letter_code
_entity_poly.pdbx_strand_id
1 'polypeptide(L)'
;GYSVGEVKPSRTPARREIGHGALAERAILPILPDKEHFPYTIRVISEVLESNGSTSMASTCGSTLSLMDAGVPIKAPIAGVAMGLIKEGDKFAILTDIQGIEDFLGDMDFKVTGSKKGISALQMDIKIQGITLEIMKIALEQAKIARLHILEKMLEVLPKPRTELSKWAPRILTLKVDISNISTIIGPGGKMIRRITEETGAKIDIEDDGTVLIASPDTDKAFKAKKWIQGLVEKVQPGAIYSGKVMRVGPIGAFVEILPNKEGLVHISQLQDKRTERVEDVVKVGDVIAVRVREIDERGRLSLTMRGITKEEAEKVLAE
;
A
#
# COMPACT_ATOMS: atom_id res chain seq x y z
N GLY A 1 30.97 2.17 17.87
CA GLY A 1 30.33 3.28 18.59
C GLY A 1 29.90 2.78 19.94
N TYR A 2 28.94 3.41 20.60
CA TYR A 2 28.49 3.00 21.93
C TYR A 2 28.03 1.53 21.97
N SER A 3 27.57 0.97 20.85
CA SER A 3 27.15 -0.44 20.72
C SER A 3 28.22 -1.49 20.99
N VAL A 4 29.50 -1.10 20.95
CA VAL A 4 30.65 -1.94 21.33
C VAL A 4 31.43 -1.33 22.51
N GLY A 5 30.84 -0.36 23.22
CA GLY A 5 31.48 0.35 24.33
C GLY A 5 32.53 1.39 23.92
N GLU A 6 32.60 1.78 22.65
CA GLU A 6 33.60 2.73 22.15
C GLU A 6 33.00 4.12 21.88
N VAL A 7 33.78 5.17 22.17
CA VAL A 7 33.43 6.54 21.77
C VAL A 7 33.87 6.77 20.32
N LYS A 8 32.91 6.96 19.41
CA LYS A 8 33.16 7.31 18.00
C LYS A 8 32.24 8.45 17.57
N PRO A 9 32.71 9.42 16.77
CA PRO A 9 31.86 10.48 16.24
C PRO A 9 30.80 9.90 15.29
N SER A 10 29.58 10.42 15.36
CA SER A 10 28.52 10.09 14.41
C SER A 10 28.91 10.62 13.03
N ARG A 11 29.01 9.73 12.05
CA ARG A 11 29.41 10.02 10.66
C ARG A 11 28.48 9.28 9.70
N THR A 12 28.68 9.50 8.40
CA THR A 12 28.00 8.73 7.37
C THR A 12 28.23 7.22 7.53
N PRO A 13 27.27 6.37 7.13
CA PRO A 13 27.39 4.93 7.28
C PRO A 13 28.67 4.37 6.66
N ALA A 14 29.37 3.51 7.40
CA ALA A 14 30.56 2.81 6.94
C ALA A 14 30.20 1.70 5.94
N ARG A 15 31.19 1.22 5.17
CA ARG A 15 31.01 0.10 4.21
C ARG A 15 30.40 -1.15 4.86
N ARG A 16 30.79 -1.46 6.10
CA ARG A 16 30.26 -2.62 6.84
C ARG A 16 28.79 -2.46 7.18
N GLU A 17 28.37 -1.27 7.59
CA GLU A 17 26.96 -0.97 7.92
C GLU A 17 26.07 -1.07 6.68
N ILE A 18 26.55 -0.56 5.54
CA ILE A 18 25.89 -0.70 4.24
C ILE A 18 25.80 -2.18 3.83
N GLY A 19 26.90 -2.94 3.96
CA GLY A 19 26.94 -4.36 3.61
C GLY A 19 26.01 -5.22 4.48
N HIS A 20 25.96 -4.96 5.79
CA HIS A 20 25.05 -5.62 6.72
C HIS A 20 23.57 -5.29 6.39
N GLY A 21 23.28 -4.02 6.12
CA GLY A 21 21.95 -3.59 5.68
C GLY A 21 21.52 -4.28 4.39
N ALA A 22 22.40 -4.33 3.40
CA ALA A 22 22.13 -5.01 2.13
C ALA A 22 21.92 -6.53 2.30
N LEU A 23 22.64 -7.19 3.21
CA LEU A 23 22.41 -8.61 3.52
C LEU A 23 21.03 -8.82 4.15
N ALA A 24 20.65 -7.99 5.12
CA ALA A 24 19.35 -8.08 5.76
C ALA A 24 18.21 -7.76 4.78
N GLU A 25 18.39 -6.77 3.90
CA GLU A 25 17.46 -6.45 2.83
C GLU A 25 17.29 -7.62 1.87
N ARG A 26 18.38 -8.22 1.37
CA ARG A 26 18.34 -9.41 0.50
C ARG A 26 17.63 -10.59 1.16
N ALA A 27 17.76 -10.75 2.47
CA ALA A 27 17.03 -11.78 3.21
C ALA A 27 15.52 -11.52 3.22
N ILE A 28 15.09 -10.26 3.33
CA ILE A 28 13.68 -9.88 3.50
C ILE A 28 12.94 -9.72 2.16
N LEU A 29 13.61 -9.23 1.11
CA LEU A 29 12.98 -8.99 -0.20
C LEU A 29 12.12 -10.17 -0.71
N PRO A 30 12.56 -11.45 -0.63
CA PRO A 30 11.76 -12.57 -1.12
C PRO A 30 10.43 -12.80 -0.39
N ILE A 31 10.30 -12.31 0.85
CA ILE A 31 9.08 -12.48 1.67
C ILE A 31 8.16 -11.27 1.64
N LEU A 32 8.56 -10.17 1.01
CA LEU A 32 7.70 -8.99 0.91
C LEU A 32 6.48 -9.26 0.00
N PRO A 33 5.34 -8.64 0.31
CA PRO A 33 4.19 -8.62 -0.59
C PRO A 33 4.49 -7.83 -1.86
N ASP A 34 3.75 -8.12 -2.93
CA ASP A 34 3.85 -7.38 -4.18
C ASP A 34 3.14 -6.01 -4.06
N LYS A 35 3.54 -5.03 -4.87
CA LYS A 35 3.00 -3.64 -4.85
C LYS A 35 1.46 -3.61 -4.93
N GLU A 36 0.85 -4.52 -5.70
CA GLU A 36 -0.61 -4.61 -5.86
C GLU A 36 -1.32 -4.96 -4.55
N HIS A 37 -0.72 -5.82 -3.73
CA HIS A 37 -1.30 -6.28 -2.46
C HIS A 37 -0.96 -5.34 -1.31
N PHE A 38 0.19 -4.66 -1.37
CA PHE A 38 0.64 -3.75 -0.33
C PHE A 38 1.35 -2.54 -0.95
N PRO A 39 0.60 -1.50 -1.35
CA PRO A 39 1.12 -0.38 -2.15
C PRO A 39 1.90 0.64 -1.32
N TYR A 40 2.72 0.19 -0.37
CA TYR A 40 3.49 1.02 0.54
C TYR A 40 4.98 0.97 0.21
N THR A 41 5.64 2.12 0.27
CA THR A 41 7.09 2.15 0.40
C THR A 41 7.46 1.79 1.83
N ILE A 42 8.22 0.71 1.99
CA ILE A 42 8.66 0.22 3.29
C ILE A 42 10.09 0.72 3.53
N ARG A 43 10.31 1.39 4.65
CA ARG A 43 11.65 1.75 5.14
C ARG A 43 11.85 1.09 6.49
N VAL A 44 12.87 0.24 6.59
CA VAL A 44 13.30 -0.36 7.85
C VAL A 44 14.64 0.23 8.23
N ILE A 45 14.77 0.66 9.50
CA ILE A 45 16.02 1.11 10.09
C ILE A 45 16.32 0.15 11.24
N SER A 46 17.45 -0.53 11.16
CA SER A 46 17.94 -1.38 12.24
C SER A 46 19.04 -0.62 12.99
N GLU A 47 18.74 -0.22 14.23
CA GLU A 47 19.70 0.42 15.10
C GLU A 47 20.34 -0.61 16.04
N VAL A 48 21.64 -0.81 15.89
CA VAL A 48 22.40 -1.74 16.72
C VAL A 48 22.77 -1.04 18.02
N LEU A 49 22.10 -1.41 19.11
CA LEU A 49 22.39 -0.85 20.44
C LEU A 49 23.49 -1.61 21.17
N GLU A 50 23.68 -2.90 20.86
CA GLU A 50 24.70 -3.77 21.43
C GLU A 50 25.23 -4.72 20.36
N SER A 51 26.52 -5.07 20.42
CA SER A 51 27.14 -5.99 19.47
C SER A 51 28.23 -6.82 20.13
N ASN A 52 27.94 -8.11 20.32
CA ASN A 52 28.93 -9.15 20.60
C ASN A 52 28.82 -10.36 19.65
N GLY A 53 27.91 -10.30 18.68
CA GLY A 53 27.68 -11.32 17.67
C GLY A 53 27.19 -10.68 16.37
N SER A 54 26.51 -11.48 15.54
CA SER A 54 26.10 -11.03 14.20
C SER A 54 24.92 -10.06 14.22
N THR A 55 25.23 -8.78 14.15
CA THR A 55 24.24 -7.70 14.09
C THR A 55 23.42 -7.71 12.80
N SER A 56 23.95 -8.27 11.71
CA SER A 56 23.19 -8.43 10.47
C SER A 56 22.08 -9.47 10.60
N MET A 57 22.33 -10.58 11.30
CA MET A 57 21.30 -11.60 11.57
C MET A 57 20.27 -11.10 12.59
N ALA A 58 20.71 -10.41 13.63
CA ALA A 58 19.81 -9.72 14.56
C ALA A 58 18.93 -8.69 13.82
N SER A 59 19.51 -7.93 12.87
CA SER A 59 18.77 -6.97 12.03
C SER A 59 17.71 -7.67 11.18
N THR A 60 18.01 -8.82 10.57
CA THR A 60 17.00 -9.60 9.83
C THR A 60 15.85 -10.05 10.74
N CYS A 61 16.16 -10.56 11.93
CA CYS A 61 15.14 -11.01 12.89
C CYS A 61 14.28 -9.84 13.39
N GLY A 62 14.91 -8.76 13.85
CA GLY A 62 14.22 -7.56 14.32
C GLY A 62 13.38 -6.89 13.23
N SER A 63 13.90 -6.82 12.00
CA SER A 63 13.15 -6.30 10.86
C SER A 63 11.93 -7.16 10.54
N THR A 64 12.04 -8.49 10.62
CA THR A 64 10.90 -9.38 10.40
C THR A 64 9.79 -9.09 11.41
N LEU A 65 10.12 -9.01 12.70
CA LEU A 65 9.15 -8.66 13.75
C LEU A 65 8.58 -7.26 13.56
N SER A 66 9.42 -6.28 13.21
CA SER A 66 8.99 -4.90 12.98
C SER A 66 8.01 -4.78 11.82
N LEU A 67 8.25 -5.50 10.71
CA LEU A 67 7.34 -5.56 9.56
C LEU A 67 6.00 -6.20 9.95
N MET A 68 6.06 -7.31 10.69
CA MET A 68 4.85 -7.99 11.19
C MET A 68 4.04 -7.08 12.13
N ASP A 69 4.72 -6.36 13.03
CA ASP A 69 4.10 -5.43 13.96
C ASP A 69 3.50 -4.21 13.26
N ALA A 70 4.16 -3.71 12.20
CA ALA A 70 3.64 -2.64 11.36
C ALA A 70 2.43 -3.04 10.50
N GLY A 71 2.07 -4.33 10.48
CA GLY A 71 0.94 -4.86 9.69
C GLY A 71 1.30 -5.16 8.24
N VAL A 72 2.59 -5.32 7.92
CA VAL A 72 3.04 -5.72 6.58
C VAL A 72 2.69 -7.20 6.36
N PRO A 73 1.93 -7.55 5.30
CA PRO A 73 1.51 -8.93 5.04
C PRO A 73 2.64 -9.73 4.37
N ILE A 74 3.70 -10.00 5.12
CA ILE A 74 4.83 -10.81 4.65
C ILE A 74 4.40 -12.27 4.37
N LYS A 75 4.97 -12.89 3.33
CA LYS A 75 4.66 -14.25 2.87
C LYS A 75 5.01 -15.33 3.91
N ALA A 76 6.08 -15.11 4.66
CA ALA A 76 6.49 -15.95 5.78
C ALA A 76 7.48 -15.19 6.68
N PRO A 77 7.46 -15.43 8.01
CA PRO A 77 8.49 -14.92 8.91
C PRO A 77 9.82 -15.64 8.65
N ILE A 78 10.92 -14.89 8.72
CA ILE A 78 12.28 -15.41 8.56
C ILE A 78 13.11 -15.08 9.79
N ALA A 79 14.10 -15.93 10.08
CA ALA A 79 15.13 -15.67 11.07
C ALA A 79 16.52 -15.77 10.41
N GLY A 80 17.53 -15.22 11.07
CA GLY A 80 18.92 -15.32 10.69
C GLY A 80 19.76 -15.92 11.81
N VAL A 81 20.80 -16.67 11.45
CA VAL A 81 21.81 -17.17 12.39
C VAL A 81 23.20 -17.01 11.80
N ALA A 82 24.17 -16.69 12.65
CA ALA A 82 25.58 -16.68 12.29
C ALA A 82 26.25 -17.95 12.79
N MET A 83 27.12 -18.49 11.97
CA MET A 83 27.76 -19.78 12.16
C MET A 83 29.25 -19.63 11.89
N GLY A 84 30.04 -20.40 12.61
CA GLY A 84 31.48 -20.47 12.42
C GLY A 84 31.96 -21.88 12.16
N LEU A 85 33.18 -22.01 11.65
CA LEU A 85 33.89 -23.26 11.50
C LEU A 85 35.33 -23.07 12.00
N ILE A 86 35.80 -24.00 12.81
CA ILE A 86 37.22 -24.14 13.15
C ILE A 86 37.67 -25.52 12.65
N LYS A 87 38.82 -25.58 11.98
CA LYS A 87 39.36 -26.80 11.38
C LYS A 87 40.87 -26.91 11.61
N GLU A 88 41.29 -28.02 12.20
CA GLU A 88 42.70 -28.36 12.39
C GLU A 88 42.97 -29.78 11.88
N GLY A 89 43.78 -29.90 10.82
CA GLY A 89 43.96 -31.17 10.12
C GLY A 89 42.63 -31.74 9.66
N ASP A 90 42.29 -32.97 10.07
CA ASP A 90 41.02 -33.63 9.73
C ASP A 90 39.89 -33.34 10.72
N LYS A 91 40.18 -32.68 11.86
CA LYS A 91 39.17 -32.33 12.86
C LYS A 91 38.55 -30.99 12.53
N PHE A 92 37.24 -30.88 12.74
CA PHE A 92 36.53 -29.61 12.62
C PHE A 92 35.42 -29.50 13.67
N ALA A 93 35.06 -28.27 13.99
CA ALA A 93 33.94 -27.91 14.85
C ALA A 93 33.10 -26.80 14.18
N ILE A 94 31.79 -26.98 14.17
CA ILE A 94 30.84 -25.96 13.68
C ILE A 94 30.25 -25.24 14.89
N LEU A 95 30.45 -23.93 14.93
CA LEU A 95 29.96 -23.05 15.99
C LEU A 95 28.61 -22.44 15.58
N THR A 96 27.70 -22.35 16.54
CA THR A 96 26.35 -21.79 16.35
C THR A 96 26.22 -20.50 17.13
N ASP A 97 25.68 -19.48 16.47
CA ASP A 97 25.51 -18.12 17.01
C ASP A 97 26.82 -17.53 17.52
N ILE A 98 27.79 -17.45 16.61
CA ILE A 98 29.16 -17.05 16.94
C ILE A 98 29.25 -15.65 17.52
N GLN A 99 30.11 -15.52 18.52
CA GLN A 99 30.57 -14.27 19.07
C GLN A 99 31.63 -13.61 18.18
N GLY A 100 31.89 -12.32 18.39
CA GLY A 100 32.90 -11.58 17.64
C GLY A 100 34.31 -12.19 17.75
N ILE A 101 34.65 -12.80 18.89
CA ILE A 101 35.94 -13.48 19.07
C ILE A 101 36.02 -14.79 18.29
N GLU A 102 34.93 -15.53 18.21
CA GLU A 102 34.84 -16.80 17.47
C GLU A 102 34.86 -16.55 15.95
N ASP A 103 34.22 -15.48 15.49
CA ASP A 103 34.34 -14.99 14.11
C ASP A 103 35.80 -14.65 13.77
N PHE A 104 36.46 -13.87 14.62
CA PHE A 104 37.85 -13.44 14.39
C PHE A 104 38.82 -14.62 14.29
N LEU A 105 38.67 -15.61 15.17
CA LEU A 105 39.55 -16.79 15.25
C LEU A 105 39.13 -17.94 14.33
N GLY A 106 37.90 -17.93 13.82
CA GLY A 106 37.35 -19.00 12.98
C GLY A 106 37.92 -19.01 11.56
N ASP A 107 37.95 -20.20 10.96
CA ASP A 107 38.46 -20.46 9.61
C ASP A 107 37.43 -20.19 8.50
N MET A 108 36.16 -20.14 8.88
CA MET A 108 35.06 -19.71 8.02
C MET A 108 33.94 -19.16 8.89
N ASP A 109 33.34 -18.05 8.47
CA ASP A 109 32.08 -17.56 9.02
C ASP A 109 31.00 -17.54 7.93
N PHE A 110 29.79 -17.90 8.31
CA PHE A 110 28.67 -17.84 7.38
C PHE A 110 27.38 -17.48 8.08
N LYS A 111 26.52 -16.81 7.32
CA LYS A 111 25.29 -16.20 7.80
C LYS A 111 24.15 -16.76 6.97
N VAL A 112 23.19 -17.39 7.63
CA VAL A 112 22.07 -18.08 6.97
C VAL A 112 20.77 -17.45 7.43
N THR A 113 19.96 -16.98 6.48
CA THR A 113 18.62 -16.47 6.76
C THR A 113 17.57 -17.32 6.04
N GLY A 114 16.35 -17.35 6.56
CA GLY A 114 15.29 -18.13 5.93
C GLY A 114 14.10 -18.39 6.83
N SER A 115 13.06 -18.94 6.21
CA SER A 115 11.84 -19.39 6.87
C SER A 115 11.91 -20.89 7.19
N LYS A 116 10.79 -21.44 7.68
CA LYS A 116 10.58 -22.89 7.79
C LYS A 116 10.67 -23.62 6.44
N LYS A 117 10.37 -22.92 5.33
CA LYS A 117 10.30 -23.52 3.99
C LYS A 117 11.63 -23.54 3.24
N GLY A 118 12.59 -22.70 3.62
CA GLY A 118 13.84 -22.58 2.88
C GLY A 118 14.69 -21.38 3.30
N ILE A 119 15.85 -21.27 2.65
CA ILE A 119 16.83 -20.19 2.82
C ILE A 119 16.40 -19.00 1.95
N SER A 120 16.48 -17.79 2.51
CA SER A 120 16.25 -16.53 1.78
C SER A 120 17.55 -15.86 1.36
N ALA A 121 18.59 -15.92 2.19
CA ALA A 121 19.93 -15.45 1.85
C ALA A 121 21.00 -16.27 2.59
N LEU A 122 22.14 -16.42 1.93
CA LEU A 122 23.34 -17.09 2.43
C LEU A 122 24.54 -16.19 2.11
N GLN A 123 25.33 -15.85 3.12
CA GLN A 123 26.63 -15.21 2.96
C GLN A 123 27.69 -16.10 3.60
N MET A 124 28.81 -16.30 2.93
CA MET A 124 29.92 -17.10 3.41
C MET A 124 31.22 -16.34 3.18
N ASP A 125 32.09 -16.34 4.19
CA ASP A 125 33.46 -15.89 4.10
C ASP A 125 34.37 -17.03 4.55
N ILE A 126 35.24 -17.47 3.64
CA ILE A 126 36.10 -18.65 3.81
C ILE A 126 37.54 -18.16 3.87
N LYS A 127 38.22 -18.42 4.98
CA LYS A 127 39.61 -17.96 5.20
C LYS A 127 40.65 -19.02 4.88
N ILE A 128 40.26 -20.30 4.82
CA ILE A 128 41.15 -21.44 4.56
C ILE A 128 40.72 -22.28 3.34
N GLN A 129 41.64 -23.07 2.82
CA GLN A 129 41.31 -24.12 1.85
C GLN A 129 40.90 -25.42 2.56
N GLY A 130 40.25 -26.34 1.83
CA GLY A 130 39.92 -27.67 2.34
C GLY A 130 38.57 -27.80 3.05
N ILE A 131 37.63 -26.89 2.79
CA ILE A 131 36.23 -27.03 3.20
C ILE A 131 35.48 -27.86 2.14
N THR A 132 35.10 -29.08 2.50
CA THR A 132 34.41 -30.00 1.59
C THR A 132 32.90 -29.72 1.54
N LEU A 133 32.24 -30.20 0.48
CA LEU A 133 30.77 -30.17 0.36
C LEU A 133 30.09 -30.88 1.54
N GLU A 134 30.70 -31.92 2.08
CA GLU A 134 30.19 -32.67 3.23
C GLU A 134 30.19 -31.82 4.50
N ILE A 135 31.29 -31.11 4.78
CA ILE A 135 31.37 -30.18 5.91
C ILE A 135 30.30 -29.09 5.78
N MET A 136 30.14 -28.52 4.59
CA MET A 136 29.11 -27.49 4.35
C MET A 136 27.69 -28.02 4.56
N LYS A 137 27.41 -29.27 4.17
CA LYS A 137 26.10 -29.90 4.39
C LYS A 137 25.80 -30.03 5.88
N ILE A 138 26.77 -30.49 6.68
CA ILE A 138 26.63 -30.58 8.15
C ILE A 138 26.40 -29.18 8.73
N ALA A 139 27.19 -28.20 8.30
CA ALA A 139 27.10 -26.83 8.77
C ALA A 139 25.74 -26.18 8.47
N LEU A 140 25.19 -26.39 7.27
CA LEU A 140 23.88 -25.88 6.89
C LEU A 140 22.72 -26.57 7.62
N GLU A 141 22.83 -27.88 7.93
CA GLU A 141 21.81 -28.57 8.73
C GLU A 141 21.80 -28.06 10.18
N GLN A 142 22.98 -27.85 10.77
CA GLN A 142 23.10 -27.24 12.10
C GLN A 142 22.55 -25.80 12.10
N ALA A 143 22.87 -25.01 11.07
CA ALA A 143 22.34 -23.66 10.90
C ALA A 143 20.81 -23.64 10.76
N LYS A 144 20.22 -24.63 10.07
CA LYS A 144 18.78 -24.77 9.95
C LYS A 144 18.12 -25.02 11.31
N ILE A 145 18.68 -25.90 12.14
CA ILE A 145 18.17 -26.16 13.49
C ILE A 145 18.18 -24.87 14.32
N ALA A 146 19.32 -24.18 14.35
CA ALA A 146 19.48 -22.94 15.11
C ALA A 146 18.55 -21.82 14.61
N ARG A 147 18.44 -21.64 13.29
CA ARG A 147 17.53 -20.67 12.69
C ARG A 147 16.07 -20.94 13.05
N LEU A 148 15.66 -22.21 13.03
CA LEU A 148 14.30 -22.59 13.40
C LEU A 148 14.02 -22.34 14.89
N HIS A 149 15.01 -22.56 15.74
CA HIS A 149 14.91 -22.23 17.16
C HIS A 149 14.73 -20.71 17.39
N ILE A 150 15.53 -19.87 16.73
CA ILE A 150 15.37 -18.41 16.80
C ILE A 150 13.99 -17.99 16.28
N LEU A 151 13.56 -18.55 15.15
CA LEU A 151 12.24 -18.28 14.58
C LEU A 151 11.11 -18.66 15.54
N GLU A 152 11.22 -19.78 16.25
CA GLU A 152 10.25 -20.17 17.28
C GLU A 152 10.16 -19.12 18.38
N LYS A 153 11.30 -18.65 18.91
CA LYS A 153 11.33 -17.57 19.92
C LYS A 153 10.75 -16.25 19.43
N MET A 154 10.97 -15.90 18.17
CA MET A 154 10.31 -14.74 17.55
C MET A 154 8.79 -14.90 17.53
N LEU A 155 8.30 -16.08 17.16
CA LEU A 155 6.87 -16.36 17.03
C LEU A 155 6.15 -16.55 18.36
N GLU A 156 6.86 -16.88 19.45
CA GLU A 156 6.32 -16.81 20.82
C GLU A 156 5.86 -15.38 21.15
N VAL A 157 6.55 -14.35 20.64
CA VAL A 157 6.21 -12.94 20.88
C VAL A 157 5.17 -12.44 19.89
N LEU A 158 5.35 -12.72 18.60
CA LEU A 158 4.45 -12.26 17.54
C LEU A 158 4.17 -13.41 16.55
N PRO A 159 3.09 -14.20 16.76
CA PRO A 159 2.84 -15.40 15.96
C PRO A 159 2.51 -15.15 14.49
N LYS A 160 1.95 -13.97 14.17
CA LYS A 160 1.52 -13.60 12.82
C LYS A 160 1.58 -12.07 12.62
N PRO A 161 1.68 -11.57 11.38
CA PRO A 161 1.53 -10.15 11.10
C PRO A 161 0.22 -9.61 11.67
N ARG A 162 0.24 -8.36 12.14
CA ARG A 162 -1.00 -7.66 12.52
C ARG A 162 -1.90 -7.51 11.30
N THR A 163 -3.21 -7.60 11.53
CA THR A 163 -4.23 -7.47 10.48
C THR A 163 -4.48 -6.01 10.10
N GLU A 164 -4.19 -5.09 11.01
CA GLU A 164 -4.37 -3.66 10.80
C GLU A 164 -3.01 -2.97 10.78
N LEU A 165 -2.89 -2.00 9.87
CA LEU A 165 -1.78 -1.07 9.84
C LEU A 165 -1.83 -0.16 11.08
N SER A 166 -0.66 0.30 11.51
CA SER A 166 -0.56 1.31 12.58
C SER A 166 -1.46 2.51 12.29
N LYS A 167 -2.12 3.04 13.33
CA LYS A 167 -2.94 4.25 13.24
C LYS A 167 -2.17 5.49 12.74
N TRP A 168 -0.84 5.46 12.86
CA TRP A 168 0.05 6.53 12.41
C TRP A 168 0.61 6.30 11.01
N ALA A 169 0.45 5.09 10.46
CA ALA A 169 0.81 4.83 9.08
C ALA A 169 -0.20 5.55 8.17
N PRO A 170 0.25 6.27 7.13
CA PRO A 170 -0.64 6.78 6.11
C PRO A 170 -1.49 5.64 5.56
N ARG A 171 -2.76 5.86 5.28
CA ARG A 171 -3.57 4.87 4.56
C ARG A 171 -3.51 5.18 3.07
N ILE A 172 -3.24 4.14 2.29
CA ILE A 172 -3.28 4.18 0.83
C ILE A 172 -4.53 3.42 0.40
N LEU A 173 -5.47 4.15 -0.20
CA LEU A 173 -6.65 3.58 -0.84
C LEU A 173 -6.37 3.45 -2.33
N THR A 174 -6.60 2.26 -2.87
CA THR A 174 -6.49 2.00 -4.31
C THR A 174 -7.87 2.00 -4.95
N LEU A 175 -8.00 2.67 -6.10
CA LEU A 175 -9.18 2.67 -6.95
C LEU A 175 -8.75 2.38 -8.38
N LYS A 176 -9.43 1.46 -9.08
CA LYS A 176 -9.20 1.21 -10.51
C LYS A 176 -10.25 1.95 -11.32
N VAL A 177 -9.81 2.71 -12.33
CA VAL A 177 -10.66 3.51 -13.22
C VAL A 177 -10.35 3.18 -14.68
N ASP A 178 -11.31 3.44 -15.58
CA ASP A 178 -11.04 3.31 -17.01
C ASP A 178 -10.00 4.34 -17.46
N ILE A 179 -9.09 3.93 -18.36
CA ILE A 179 -8.01 4.77 -18.89
C ILE A 179 -8.55 6.07 -19.51
N SER A 180 -9.73 6.03 -20.14
CA SER A 180 -10.37 7.22 -20.72
C SER A 180 -10.71 8.30 -19.68
N ASN A 181 -10.97 7.90 -18.44
CA ASN A 181 -11.37 8.80 -17.35
C ASN A 181 -10.18 9.45 -16.63
N ILE A 182 -8.94 8.99 -16.87
CA ILE A 182 -7.72 9.59 -16.28
C ILE A 182 -7.66 11.09 -16.62
N SER A 183 -7.94 11.44 -17.88
CA SER A 183 -7.97 12.83 -18.36
C SER A 183 -8.95 13.71 -17.57
N THR A 184 -10.08 13.14 -17.16
CA THR A 184 -11.14 13.83 -16.40
C THR A 184 -10.74 14.05 -14.95
N ILE A 185 -10.06 13.08 -14.33
CA ILE A 185 -9.56 13.18 -12.96
C ILE A 185 -8.44 14.22 -12.84
N ILE A 186 -7.51 14.22 -13.80
CA ILE A 186 -6.40 15.20 -13.82
C ILE A 186 -6.95 16.61 -14.12
N GLY A 187 -7.86 16.71 -15.09
CA GLY A 187 -8.40 17.96 -15.59
C GLY A 187 -7.37 18.78 -16.40
N PRO A 188 -7.80 19.89 -17.03
CA PRO A 188 -6.93 20.70 -17.87
C PRO A 188 -5.76 21.29 -17.06
N GLY A 189 -4.53 20.90 -17.42
CA GLY A 189 -3.29 21.33 -16.75
C GLY A 189 -3.14 20.82 -15.32
N GLY A 190 -3.84 19.74 -14.92
CA GLY A 190 -3.78 19.21 -13.56
C GLY A 190 -4.54 20.02 -12.51
N LYS A 191 -5.41 20.96 -12.94
CA LYS A 191 -6.15 21.81 -12.00
C LYS A 191 -7.09 21.01 -11.09
N MET A 192 -7.73 19.96 -11.62
CA MET A 192 -8.71 19.20 -10.87
C MET A 192 -8.05 18.37 -9.77
N ILE A 193 -7.01 17.61 -10.13
CA ILE A 193 -6.27 16.81 -9.14
C ILE A 193 -5.60 17.66 -8.06
N ARG A 194 -5.09 18.86 -8.42
CA ARG A 194 -4.55 19.82 -7.44
C ARG A 194 -5.63 20.31 -6.48
N ARG A 195 -6.82 20.66 -6.99
CA ARG A 195 -7.95 21.07 -6.15
C ARG A 195 -8.37 19.96 -5.17
N ILE A 196 -8.48 18.71 -5.63
CA ILE A 196 -8.80 17.58 -4.75
C ILE A 196 -7.71 17.42 -3.69
N THR A 197 -6.44 17.50 -4.09
CA THR A 197 -5.29 17.38 -3.17
C THR A 197 -5.26 18.50 -2.13
N GLU A 198 -5.55 19.74 -2.51
CA GLU A 198 -5.57 20.91 -1.62
C GLU A 198 -6.76 20.87 -0.64
N GLU A 199 -7.96 20.56 -1.13
CA GLU A 199 -9.17 20.53 -0.27
C GLU A 199 -9.17 19.33 0.68
N THR A 200 -8.69 18.17 0.22
CA THR A 200 -8.69 16.94 1.04
C THR A 200 -7.41 16.76 1.83
N GLY A 201 -6.29 17.36 1.41
CA GLY A 201 -4.96 17.08 1.96
C GLY A 201 -4.45 15.66 1.68
N ALA A 202 -5.11 14.90 0.81
CA ALA A 202 -4.66 13.58 0.38
C ALA A 202 -3.75 13.70 -0.84
N LYS A 203 -2.68 12.91 -0.88
CA LYS A 203 -1.80 12.80 -2.04
C LYS A 203 -2.38 11.78 -3.01
N ILE A 204 -2.63 12.19 -4.24
CA ILE A 204 -3.21 11.34 -5.29
C ILE A 204 -2.14 11.08 -6.33
N ASP A 205 -1.93 9.81 -6.67
CA ASP A 205 -1.05 9.36 -7.74
C ASP A 205 -1.88 8.53 -8.73
N ILE A 206 -1.63 8.70 -10.03
CA ILE A 206 -2.39 8.02 -11.08
C ILE A 206 -1.40 7.36 -12.02
N GLU A 207 -1.51 6.05 -12.14
CA GLU A 207 -0.70 5.22 -13.04
C GLU A 207 -1.39 5.12 -14.41
N ASP A 208 -0.61 4.90 -15.47
CA ASP A 208 -1.09 4.85 -16.86
C ASP A 208 -2.05 3.67 -17.14
N ASP A 209 -2.09 2.68 -16.24
CA ASP A 209 -2.98 1.52 -16.29
C ASP A 209 -4.38 1.78 -15.71
N GLY A 210 -4.64 3.02 -15.24
CA GLY A 210 -5.89 3.40 -14.59
C GLY A 210 -5.93 3.13 -13.08
N THR A 211 -4.80 2.80 -12.45
CA THR A 211 -4.72 2.67 -11.00
C THR A 211 -4.54 4.05 -10.35
N VAL A 212 -5.48 4.42 -9.47
CA VAL A 212 -5.43 5.65 -8.67
C VAL A 212 -5.11 5.29 -7.22
N LEU A 213 -3.99 5.81 -6.72
CA LEU A 213 -3.52 5.66 -5.34
C LEU A 213 -3.81 6.94 -4.56
N ILE A 214 -4.57 6.82 -3.48
CA ILE A 214 -4.96 7.95 -2.63
C ILE A 214 -4.35 7.74 -1.26
N ALA A 215 -3.32 8.52 -0.93
CA ALA A 215 -2.58 8.42 0.33
C ALA A 215 -2.91 9.59 1.26
N SER A 216 -3.29 9.31 2.51
CA SER A 216 -3.44 10.35 3.54
C SER A 216 -3.08 9.82 4.93
N PRO A 217 -2.47 10.64 5.82
CA PRO A 217 -2.31 10.30 7.23
C PRO A 217 -3.66 10.19 7.97
N ASP A 218 -4.71 10.80 7.44
CA ASP A 218 -6.05 10.78 8.01
C ASP A 218 -6.98 9.94 7.13
N THR A 219 -7.62 8.95 7.75
CA THR A 219 -8.49 7.99 7.05
C THR A 219 -9.70 8.69 6.44
N ASP A 220 -10.28 9.68 7.14
CA ASP A 220 -11.49 10.37 6.69
C ASP A 220 -11.19 11.25 5.46
N LYS A 221 -10.00 11.84 5.43
CA LYS A 221 -9.53 12.64 4.28
C LYS A 221 -9.30 11.77 3.04
N ALA A 222 -8.70 10.58 3.22
CA ALA A 222 -8.55 9.61 2.13
C ALA A 222 -9.91 9.17 1.57
N PHE A 223 -10.90 8.90 2.43
CA PHE A 223 -12.25 8.53 1.99
C PHE A 223 -12.97 9.66 1.25
N LYS A 224 -12.84 10.91 1.71
CA LYS A 224 -13.39 12.09 1.00
C LYS A 224 -12.80 12.21 -0.41
N ALA A 225 -11.48 12.10 -0.54
CA ALA A 225 -10.80 12.11 -1.84
C ALA A 225 -11.28 10.96 -2.73
N LYS A 226 -11.39 9.74 -2.18
CA LYS A 226 -11.92 8.58 -2.91
C LYS A 226 -13.33 8.81 -3.44
N LYS A 227 -14.25 9.28 -2.59
CA LYS A 227 -15.65 9.55 -2.97
C LYS A 227 -15.72 10.61 -4.08
N TRP A 228 -14.88 11.65 -3.99
CA TRP A 228 -14.82 12.67 -5.02
C TRP A 228 -14.34 12.12 -6.36
N ILE A 229 -13.23 11.37 -6.39
CA ILE A 229 -12.72 10.75 -7.63
C ILE A 229 -13.75 9.78 -8.20
N GLN A 230 -14.41 8.98 -7.36
CA GLN A 230 -15.49 8.09 -7.80
C GLN A 230 -16.61 8.87 -8.49
N GLY A 231 -17.09 9.98 -7.89
CA GLY A 231 -18.15 10.81 -8.50
C GLY A 231 -17.78 11.44 -9.84
N LEU A 232 -16.49 11.67 -10.12
CA LEU A 232 -16.03 12.16 -11.44
C LEU A 232 -16.06 11.08 -12.52
N VAL A 233 -15.71 9.85 -12.12
CA VAL A 233 -15.56 8.70 -13.01
C VAL A 233 -16.89 7.96 -13.19
N GLU A 234 -17.81 8.12 -12.25
CA GLU A 234 -19.11 7.46 -12.23
C GLU A 234 -19.86 7.74 -13.53
N LYS A 235 -20.02 6.68 -14.35
CA LYS A 235 -20.74 6.77 -15.61
C LYS A 235 -22.22 6.77 -15.29
N VAL A 236 -22.88 7.82 -15.75
CA VAL A 236 -24.33 7.96 -15.66
C VAL A 236 -24.95 6.80 -16.42
N GLN A 237 -25.62 5.89 -15.72
CA GLN A 237 -26.31 4.77 -16.35
C GLN A 237 -27.69 5.21 -16.85
N PRO A 238 -28.09 4.87 -18.09
CA PRO A 238 -29.47 5.03 -18.54
C PRO A 238 -30.41 4.28 -17.59
N GLY A 239 -31.48 4.94 -17.15
CA GLY A 239 -32.48 4.41 -16.22
C GLY A 239 -32.20 4.68 -14.74
N ALA A 240 -30.98 5.07 -14.35
CA ALA A 240 -30.67 5.41 -12.96
C ALA A 240 -31.28 6.77 -12.56
N ILE A 241 -31.64 6.89 -11.27
CA ILE A 241 -32.24 8.08 -10.67
C ILE A 241 -31.16 8.79 -9.85
N TYR A 242 -30.98 10.09 -10.07
CA TYR A 242 -30.01 10.94 -9.38
C TYR A 242 -30.70 12.13 -8.73
N SER A 243 -30.17 12.61 -7.61
CA SER A 243 -30.47 13.92 -7.07
C SER A 243 -29.62 14.96 -7.79
N GLY A 244 -30.25 15.94 -8.43
CA GLY A 244 -29.52 16.94 -9.19
C GLY A 244 -29.97 18.35 -8.87
N LYS A 245 -29.02 19.29 -8.90
CA LYS A 245 -29.30 20.71 -8.67
C LYS A 245 -29.58 21.42 -9.98
N VAL A 246 -30.66 22.21 -10.02
CA VAL A 246 -31.01 23.03 -11.18
C VAL A 246 -30.03 24.18 -11.31
N MET A 247 -29.20 24.16 -12.34
CA MET A 247 -28.18 25.19 -12.58
C MET A 247 -28.72 26.37 -13.38
N ARG A 248 -29.59 26.09 -14.35
CA ARG A 248 -30.24 27.11 -15.19
C ARG A 248 -31.54 26.59 -15.77
N VAL A 249 -32.44 27.52 -16.04
CA VAL A 249 -33.74 27.24 -16.67
C VAL A 249 -33.79 28.00 -17.99
N GLY A 250 -34.29 27.36 -19.05
CA GLY A 250 -34.45 27.97 -20.36
C GLY A 250 -35.79 27.61 -21.02
N PRO A 251 -36.08 28.15 -22.21
CA PRO A 251 -37.37 27.96 -22.88
C PRO A 251 -37.68 26.49 -23.23
N ILE A 252 -36.63 25.69 -23.39
CA ILE A 252 -36.70 24.29 -23.86
C ILE A 252 -36.78 23.31 -22.67
N GLY A 253 -36.38 23.74 -21.47
CA GLY A 253 -36.27 22.86 -20.30
C GLY A 253 -35.36 23.39 -19.19
N ALA A 254 -35.12 22.55 -18.19
CA ALA A 254 -34.23 22.84 -17.07
C ALA A 254 -32.93 22.05 -17.20
N PHE A 255 -31.79 22.70 -16.95
CA PHE A 255 -30.49 22.05 -16.90
C PHE A 255 -30.16 21.70 -15.46
N VAL A 256 -29.93 20.42 -15.22
CA VAL A 256 -29.74 19.84 -13.90
C VAL A 256 -28.36 19.19 -13.85
N GLU A 257 -27.55 19.59 -12.88
CA GLU A 257 -26.27 18.94 -12.59
C GLU A 257 -26.53 17.74 -11.67
N ILE A 258 -26.29 16.53 -12.19
CA ILE A 258 -26.52 15.26 -11.47
C ILE A 258 -25.24 14.68 -10.85
N LEU A 259 -24.09 14.98 -11.45
CA LEU A 259 -22.76 14.63 -10.98
C LEU A 259 -21.82 15.81 -11.29
N PRO A 260 -20.70 15.98 -10.56
CA PRO A 260 -19.78 17.09 -10.80
C PRO A 260 -19.32 17.15 -12.26
N ASN A 261 -19.58 18.27 -12.95
CA ASN A 261 -19.32 18.48 -14.38
C ASN A 261 -20.19 17.66 -15.36
N LYS A 262 -21.28 17.03 -14.90
CA LYS A 262 -22.25 16.35 -15.77
C LYS A 262 -23.63 16.99 -15.65
N GLU A 263 -23.96 17.81 -16.64
CA GLU A 263 -25.27 18.43 -16.81
C GLU A 263 -26.17 17.58 -17.73
N GLY A 264 -27.45 17.48 -17.36
CA GLY A 264 -28.49 16.92 -18.21
C GLY A 264 -29.65 17.87 -18.40
N LEU A 265 -30.36 17.71 -19.51
CA LEU A 265 -31.52 18.52 -19.87
C LEU A 265 -32.81 17.76 -19.52
N VAL A 266 -33.64 18.35 -18.68
CA VAL A 266 -35.04 17.95 -18.51
C VAL A 266 -35.89 18.78 -19.46
N HIS A 267 -36.38 18.17 -20.54
CA HIS A 267 -37.25 18.85 -21.50
C HIS A 267 -38.58 19.27 -20.85
N ILE A 268 -39.19 20.37 -21.29
CA ILE A 268 -40.44 20.90 -20.70
C ILE A 268 -41.57 19.86 -20.62
N SER A 269 -41.64 18.96 -21.59
CA SER A 269 -42.63 17.87 -21.62
C SER A 269 -42.34 16.72 -20.65
N GLN A 270 -41.21 16.74 -19.95
CA GLN A 270 -40.72 15.68 -19.06
C GLN A 270 -40.62 16.13 -17.60
N LEU A 271 -41.04 17.35 -17.27
CA LEU A 271 -41.04 17.90 -15.90
C LEU A 271 -42.16 17.34 -15.02
N GLN A 272 -43.37 17.19 -15.58
CA GLN A 272 -44.53 16.66 -14.87
C GLN A 272 -45.50 16.04 -15.87
N ASP A 273 -46.42 15.18 -15.41
CA ASP A 273 -47.43 14.55 -16.27
C ASP A 273 -48.46 15.54 -16.82
N LYS A 274 -48.67 16.67 -16.14
CA LYS A 274 -49.56 17.76 -16.59
C LYS A 274 -48.89 18.61 -17.68
N ARG A 275 -49.70 19.22 -18.56
CA ARG A 275 -49.20 20.16 -19.57
C ARG A 275 -48.60 21.37 -18.85
N THR A 276 -47.31 21.60 -19.08
CA THR A 276 -46.54 22.69 -18.47
C THR A 276 -46.34 23.76 -19.54
N GLU A 277 -46.81 24.99 -19.29
CA GLU A 277 -46.61 26.10 -20.24
C GLU A 277 -45.26 26.78 -20.04
N ARG A 278 -44.79 26.92 -18.79
CA ARG A 278 -43.48 27.49 -18.47
C ARG A 278 -42.72 26.59 -17.51
N VAL A 279 -41.42 26.42 -17.76
CA VAL A 279 -40.53 25.61 -16.92
C VAL A 279 -40.41 26.20 -15.51
N GLU A 280 -40.46 27.53 -15.41
CA GLU A 280 -40.34 28.31 -14.17
C GLU A 280 -41.47 28.05 -13.17
N ASP A 281 -42.61 27.51 -13.65
CA ASP A 281 -43.75 27.18 -12.80
C ASP A 281 -43.51 25.90 -11.98
N VAL A 282 -42.55 25.07 -12.39
CA VAL A 282 -42.30 23.74 -11.81
C VAL A 282 -40.96 23.68 -11.09
N VAL A 283 -39.91 24.31 -11.63
CA VAL A 283 -38.56 24.25 -11.08
C VAL A 283 -37.89 25.62 -11.10
N LYS A 284 -37.19 25.96 -10.01
CA LYS A 284 -36.41 27.19 -9.90
C LYS A 284 -34.92 26.89 -9.96
N VAL A 285 -34.14 27.91 -10.36
CA VAL A 285 -32.68 27.85 -10.28
C VAL A 285 -32.28 27.62 -8.83
N GLY A 286 -31.48 26.58 -8.58
CA GLY A 286 -31.00 26.20 -7.26
C GLY A 286 -31.76 25.05 -6.59
N ASP A 287 -32.92 24.64 -7.12
CA ASP A 287 -33.69 23.54 -6.56
C ASP A 287 -32.95 22.20 -6.72
N VAL A 288 -33.09 21.33 -5.72
CA VAL A 288 -32.58 19.93 -5.77
C VAL A 288 -33.75 19.02 -6.08
N ILE A 289 -33.69 18.33 -7.22
CA ILE A 289 -34.77 17.49 -7.74
C ILE A 289 -34.28 16.09 -8.09
N ALA A 290 -35.15 15.09 -7.93
CA ALA A 290 -34.88 13.72 -8.36
C ALA A 290 -35.16 13.59 -9.87
N VAL A 291 -34.20 13.09 -10.63
CA VAL A 291 -34.27 12.97 -12.10
C VAL A 291 -33.77 11.61 -12.56
N ARG A 292 -34.49 10.98 -13.48
CA ARG A 292 -34.09 9.72 -14.10
C ARG A 292 -33.43 9.98 -15.45
N VAL A 293 -32.34 9.28 -15.72
CA VAL A 293 -31.65 9.35 -17.01
C VAL A 293 -32.44 8.55 -18.04
N ARG A 294 -32.90 9.20 -19.10
CA ARG A 294 -33.66 8.53 -20.16
C ARG A 294 -32.72 7.96 -21.21
N GLU A 295 -31.93 8.83 -21.82
CA GLU A 295 -31.02 8.47 -22.91
C GLU A 295 -29.77 9.35 -22.84
N ILE A 296 -28.68 8.82 -23.43
CA ILE A 296 -27.41 9.53 -23.59
C ILE A 296 -27.20 9.65 -25.10
N ASP A 297 -27.21 10.88 -25.60
CA ASP A 297 -27.02 11.19 -27.02
C ASP A 297 -25.56 10.88 -27.45
N GLU A 298 -25.31 10.70 -28.75
CA GLU A 298 -23.96 10.35 -29.29
C GLU A 298 -22.88 11.39 -28.94
N ARG A 299 -23.29 12.62 -28.62
CA ARG A 299 -22.42 13.71 -28.15
C ARG A 299 -22.23 13.74 -26.63
N GLY A 300 -22.68 12.72 -25.90
CA GLY A 300 -22.58 12.62 -24.44
C GLY A 300 -23.56 13.51 -23.67
N ARG A 301 -24.59 14.05 -24.33
CA ARG A 301 -25.60 14.90 -23.69
C ARG A 301 -26.67 14.02 -23.02
N LEU A 302 -26.95 14.31 -21.76
CA LEU A 302 -27.87 13.54 -20.94
C LEU A 302 -29.30 14.07 -21.08
N SER A 303 -30.22 13.21 -21.51
CA SER A 303 -31.66 13.50 -21.50
C SER A 303 -32.27 12.97 -20.20
N LEU A 304 -32.85 13.87 -19.41
CA LEU A 304 -33.39 13.58 -18.09
C LEU A 304 -34.92 13.67 -18.09
N THR A 305 -35.58 12.91 -17.19
CA THR A 305 -37.03 12.98 -16.99
C THR A 305 -37.37 12.94 -15.50
N MET A 306 -38.37 13.72 -15.11
CA MET A 306 -38.99 13.66 -13.78
C MET A 306 -40.24 12.75 -13.78
N ARG A 307 -40.66 12.27 -14.96
CA ARG A 307 -41.85 11.42 -15.08
C ARG A 307 -41.55 9.98 -14.67
N GLY A 308 -42.52 9.37 -14.00
CA GLY A 308 -42.46 7.95 -13.60
C GLY A 308 -41.46 7.66 -12.49
N ILE A 309 -41.03 8.66 -11.72
CA ILE A 309 -40.29 8.47 -10.46
C ILE A 309 -41.32 8.31 -9.35
N THR A 310 -41.30 7.19 -8.65
CA THR A 310 -42.20 6.97 -7.50
C THR A 310 -41.75 7.81 -6.30
N LYS A 311 -42.67 8.15 -5.39
CA LYS A 311 -42.34 8.95 -4.20
C LYS A 311 -41.24 8.30 -3.35
N GLU A 312 -41.27 6.98 -3.19
CA GLU A 312 -40.23 6.23 -2.46
C GLU A 312 -38.85 6.33 -3.12
N GLU A 313 -38.77 6.26 -4.46
CA GLU A 313 -37.52 6.44 -5.20
C GLU A 313 -36.99 7.87 -5.09
N ALA A 314 -37.87 8.88 -5.12
CA ALA A 314 -37.48 10.27 -4.97
C ALA A 314 -36.93 10.55 -3.56
N GLU A 315 -37.58 10.07 -2.51
CA GLU A 315 -37.14 10.25 -1.12
C GLU A 315 -35.79 9.59 -0.84
N LYS A 316 -35.52 8.43 -1.46
CA LYS A 316 -34.27 7.69 -1.25
C LYS A 316 -33.05 8.44 -1.75
N VAL A 317 -33.14 9.06 -2.92
CA VAL A 317 -32.01 9.74 -3.57
C VAL A 317 -31.86 11.17 -3.05
N LEU A 318 -32.93 11.80 -2.57
CA LEU A 318 -32.88 13.13 -1.95
C LEU A 318 -32.34 13.09 -0.51
N ALA A 319 -32.24 11.90 0.11
CA ALA A 319 -31.71 11.70 1.47
C ALA A 319 -30.22 11.32 1.52
N GLU A 320 -29.61 10.95 0.39
CA GLU A 320 -28.18 10.61 0.24
C GLU A 320 -27.30 11.84 -0.07
#